data_AF-X1LGW7-F1
#
_entry.id   AF-X1LGW7-F1
#
_cell.length_a   1.000
_cell.length_b   1.000
_cell.length_c   1.000
_cell.angle_alpha   90.00
_cell.angle_beta   90.00
_cell.angle_gamma   90.00
#
_symmetry.space_group_name_H-M   'P 1'
#
loop_
_entity.id
_entity.type
_entity.pdbx_description
1 polymer ?
#
loop_
_entity_poly.entity_id
_entity_poly.type
_entity_poly.pdbx_seq_one_letter_code
_entity_poly.pdbx_strand_id
1 'polypeptide(L)' 'HNVLKYFCCTIFSDEIGRNKPNPIVFRQALKKLEVKATEAVHVGDLPETDIAGAKAVGMKTV' A
#
# COMPACT_ATOMS: atom_id res chain seq x y z
N HIS A 1 -3.56 4.25 21.31
CA HIS A 1 -3.83 2.82 21.56
C HIS A 1 -5.08 2.36 20.81
N ASN A 2 -5.03 1.17 20.22
CA ASN A 2 -6.07 0.51 19.40
C ASN A 2 -6.44 1.15 18.04
N VAL A 3 -5.45 1.42 17.19
CA VAL A 3 -5.67 1.87 15.81
C VAL A 3 -6.05 0.71 14.86
N LEU A 4 -5.68 -0.53 15.21
CA LEU A 4 -5.89 -1.69 14.35
C LEU A 4 -7.36 -1.96 14.02
N LYS A 5 -8.29 -1.56 14.91
CA LYS A 5 -9.74 -1.70 14.68
C LYS A 5 -10.28 -0.94 13.46
N TYR A 6 -9.52 0.02 12.92
CA TYR A 6 -9.92 0.80 11.74
C TYR A 6 -9.48 0.16 10.43
N PHE A 7 -8.70 -0.92 10.48
CA PHE A 7 -8.17 -1.59 9.30
C PHE A 7 -8.87 -2.94 9.10
N CYS A 8 -9.51 -3.13 7.96
CA CYS A 8 -10.10 -4.42 7.58
C CYS A 8 -9.04 -5.48 7.26
N CYS A 9 -7.84 -5.06 6.83
CA CYS A 9 -6.70 -5.93 6.63
C CYS A 9 -5.39 -5.21 6.93
N THR A 10 -4.39 -5.97 7.36
CA THR A 10 -3.00 -5.53 7.49
C THR A 10 -2.10 -6.36 6.58
N ILE A 11 -1.00 -5.75 6.14
CA ILE A 11 0.03 -6.37 5.32
C ILE A 11 1.37 -5.86 5.83
N PHE A 12 2.30 -6.78 6.07
CA PHE A 12 3.63 -6.44 6.56
C PHE A 12 4.71 -6.85 5.54
N SER A 13 5.76 -6.05 5.42
CA SER A 13 6.88 -6.32 4.51
C SER A 13 7.54 -7.66 4.77
N ASP A 14 7.63 -8.05 6.04
CA ASP A 14 8.30 -9.27 6.47
C ASP A 14 7.54 -10.52 6.02
N GLU A 15 6.22 -10.43 5.88
CA GLU A 15 5.38 -11.50 5.32
C GLU A 15 5.55 -11.60 3.78
N ILE A 16 5.81 -10.48 3.11
CA ILE A 16 5.98 -10.39 1.65
C ILE A 16 7.43 -10.66 1.21
N GLY A 17 8.40 -10.44 2.09
CA GLY A 17 9.84 -10.46 1.79
C GLY A 17 10.29 -9.31 0.88
N ARG A 18 9.49 -8.25 0.74
CA ARG A 18 9.79 -7.07 -0.08
C ARG A 18 9.27 -5.80 0.59
N ASN A 19 10.00 -4.70 0.40
CA ASN A 19 9.66 -3.37 0.90
C ASN A 19 9.17 -2.46 -0.23
N LYS A 20 8.45 -1.40 0.13
CA LYS A 20 8.23 -0.23 -0.74
C LYS A 20 9.61 0.32 -1.21
N PRO A 21 9.75 0.77 -2.47
CA PRO A 21 8.72 1.03 -3.47
C PRO A 21 8.37 -0.19 -4.33
N ASN A 22 8.76 -1.41 -3.96
CA ASN A 22 8.50 -2.59 -4.79
C ASN A 22 6.98 -2.72 -5.06
N PRO A 23 6.54 -2.79 -6.33
CA PRO A 23 5.13 -2.77 -6.70
C PRO A 23 4.34 -3.94 -6.10
N ILE A 24 5.01 -5.04 -5.72
CA ILE A 24 4.34 -6.18 -5.10
C ILE A 24 3.64 -5.79 -3.79
N VAL A 25 4.20 -4.88 -2.99
CA VAL A 25 3.61 -4.48 -1.70
C VAL A 25 2.25 -3.83 -1.92
N PHE A 26 2.18 -2.89 -2.87
CA PHE A 26 0.94 -2.21 -3.22
C PHE A 26 -0.06 -3.14 -3.93
N ARG A 27 0.40 -3.99 -4.84
CA ARG A 27 -0.48 -4.97 -5.53
C ARG A 27 -1.07 -5.99 -4.57
N GLN A 28 -0.34 -6.43 -3.56
CA GLN A 28 -0.87 -7.32 -2.52
C GLN A 28 -1.94 -6.62 -1.68
N ALA A 29 -1.75 -5.33 -1.33
CA ALA A 29 -2.78 -4.52 -0.67
C ALA A 29 -4.06 -4.41 -1.49
N LEU A 30 -3.94 -4.02 -2.76
CA LEU A 30 -5.08 -3.93 -3.68
C LEU A 30 -5.79 -5.27 -3.85
N LYS A 31 -5.03 -6.37 -3.98
CA LYS A 31 -5.58 -7.72 -4.09
C LYS A 31 -6.35 -8.14 -2.84
N LYS A 32 -5.79 -7.90 -1.65
CA LYS A 32 -6.43 -8.28 -0.37
C LYS A 32 -7.68 -7.44 -0.08
N LEU A 33 -7.71 -6.21 -0.58
CA LEU A 33 -8.87 -5.31 -0.49
C LEU A 33 -9.89 -5.51 -1.63
N GLU A 34 -9.54 -6.29 -2.65
CA GLU A 34 -10.37 -6.53 -3.84
C GLU A 34 -10.77 -5.26 -4.61
N VAL A 35 -9.87 -4.27 -4.69
CA VAL A 35 -10.09 -2.98 -5.38
C VAL A 35 -9.06 -2.73 -6.48
N LYS A 36 -9.41 -1.88 -7.44
CA LYS A 36 -8.46 -1.41 -8.46
C LYS A 36 -7.55 -0.33 -7.89
N ALA A 37 -6.36 -0.19 -8.46
CA ALA A 37 -5.41 0.86 -8.07
C ALA A 37 -6.03 2.28 -8.15
N THR A 38 -6.86 2.52 -9.18
CA THR A 38 -7.56 3.80 -9.41
C THR A 38 -8.61 4.14 -8.35
N GLU A 39 -9.06 3.15 -7.59
CA GLU A 39 -10.05 3.27 -6.52
C GLU A 39 -9.39 3.45 -5.15
N ALA A 40 -8.05 3.39 -5.08
CA ALA A 40 -7.29 3.45 -3.84
C ALA A 40 -6.37 4.68 -3.77
N VAL A 41 -6.13 5.12 -2.54
CA VAL A 41 -5.18 6.19 -2.20
C VAL A 41 -4.15 5.61 -1.23
N HIS A 42 -2.87 5.79 -1.53
CA HIS A 42 -1.78 5.50 -0.58
C HIS A 42 -1.40 6.77 0.17
N VAL A 43 -1.32 6.70 1.50
CA VAL A 43 -0.91 7.83 2.36
C VAL A 43 0.42 7.47 3.02
N GLY A 44 1.43 8.32 2.86
CA GLY A 44 2.76 8.08 3.44
C GLY A 44 3.71 9.26 3.30
N ASP A 45 4.71 9.34 4.16
CA ASP A 45 5.59 10.50 4.32
C ASP A 45 6.85 10.43 3.45
N LEU A 46 7.26 9.24 2.97
CA LEU A 46 8.51 9.07 2.23
C LEU A 46 8.28 9.16 0.71
N PRO A 47 8.73 10.23 0.03
CA PRO A 47 8.45 10.43 -1.40
C PRO A 47 8.98 9.30 -2.30
N GLU A 48 10.17 8.79 -1.99
CA GLU A 48 10.84 7.77 -2.80
C GLU A 48 10.20 6.38 -2.68
N THR A 49 9.67 6.04 -1.50
CA THR A 49 9.14 4.70 -1.26
C THR A 49 7.62 4.66 -1.32
N ASP A 50 6.93 5.58 -0.63
CA ASP A 50 5.48 5.62 -0.55
C ASP A 50 4.88 6.20 -1.83
N ILE A 51 5.29 7.42 -2.17
CA ILE A 51 4.67 8.17 -3.25
C ILE A 51 5.05 7.60 -4.61
N ALA A 52 6.35 7.43 -4.88
CA ALA A 52 6.78 6.87 -6.16
C ALA A 52 6.31 5.43 -6.37
N GLY A 53 6.36 4.59 -5.32
CA GLY A 53 5.94 3.19 -5.39
C GLY A 53 4.44 3.02 -5.66
N ALA A 54 3.59 3.78 -4.95
CA ALA A 54 2.15 3.73 -5.16
C ALA A 54 1.73 4.30 -6.53
N LYS A 55 2.34 5.41 -6.97
CA LYS A 55 2.09 5.96 -8.31
C LYS A 55 2.46 4.99 -9.42
N ALA A 56 3.56 4.25 -9.27
CA ALA A 56 4.01 3.27 -10.26
C ALA A 56 3.02 2.11 -10.50
N VAL A 57 2.10 1.85 -9.56
CA VAL A 57 1.03 0.86 -9.73
C VAL A 57 -0.33 1.47 -10.08
N GLY A 58 -0.39 2.78 -10.29
CA GLY A 58 -1.61 3.50 -10.69
C GLY A 58 -2.50 3.96 -9.54
N MET A 59 -1.98 3.99 -8.31
CA MET A 59 -2.71 4.55 -7.16
C MET A 59 -2.60 6.06 -7.10
N LYS A 60 -3.61 6.71 -6.51
CA LYS A 60 -3.49 8.09 -6.04
C LYS A 60 -2.62 8.11 -4.77
N THR A 61 -1.97 9.24 -4.50
CA THR A 61 -1.06 9.37 -3.35
C THR A 61 -1.29 10.69 -2.63
N VAL A 62 -1.20 10.65 -1.29
CA VAL A 62 -1.25 11.82 -0.41
C VAL A 62 -0.09 11.79 0.56
#